data_AF-A0A9Q5NBR0-F1
#
_entry.id   AF-A0A9Q5NBR0-F1
#
_cell.length_a   1.000
_cell.length_b   1.000
_cell.length_c   1.000
_cell.angle_alpha   90.00
_cell.angle_beta   90.00
_cell.angle_gamma   90.00
#
_symmetry.space_group_name_H-M   'P 1'
#
loop_
_entity.id
_entity.type
_entity.pdbx_description
1 polymer ?
#
loop_
_entity_poly.entity_id
_entity_poly.type
_entity_poly.pdbx_seq_one_letter_code
_entity_poly.pdbx_strand_id
1 'polypeptide(L)'
;MAEQSLVHVLDEGALANDIVRLLGGENQRLKQELREAQQRAQNAENQLRVLVAEAGPLVKNESAAHEQSLPNTERARQLDEEIASLQAQYQELEAKYEEEKVIRKLHETEFNELKLRNSGMEESPAHFDLQEHRQASQVHIPDDDNCNDPWGYIDESHGQREVDGPFRIKSFQQFNKFSVKTIDSYCENTLIPLGLLCIPFVRRRRDILWNQRSPGFGVSLAPSYCYEVDTSASCHKWKVNEVHAIEGPFELLFETRGFWYYCGTFSTTVIESRKNIEFFRSLQPQVREILMRETVEKSDFLPPVIEKSIMEMYSQGVLPITCLVFERIGFNNELHEALLKFGKSVNGPEFAFESSKSDMKKEAKAKRKAVDGKILEGKRAKLESAQTGTSTSA
;
A
#
# COMPACT_ATOMS: atom_id res chain seq x y z
N MET A 1 -33.06 6.38 21.77
CA MET A 1 -31.66 6.77 22.01
C MET A 1 -31.04 6.97 20.65
N ALA A 2 -30.67 8.22 20.35
CA ALA A 2 -30.26 8.68 19.03
C ALA A 2 -28.78 8.30 18.78
N GLU A 3 -28.51 7.61 17.68
CA GLU A 3 -27.15 7.37 17.18
C GLU A 3 -26.74 8.57 16.32
N GLN A 4 -25.76 9.33 16.84
CA GLN A 4 -25.12 10.43 16.14
C GLN A 4 -24.11 9.86 15.13
N SER A 5 -24.40 10.04 13.85
CA SER A 5 -23.51 9.72 12.72
C SER A 5 -22.40 10.78 12.66
N LEU A 6 -21.19 10.42 13.12
CA LEU A 6 -20.00 11.26 13.08
C LEU A 6 -19.33 11.13 11.71
N VAL A 7 -19.80 11.87 10.72
CA VAL A 7 -19.11 12.01 9.43
C VAL A 7 -17.94 12.97 9.63
N HIS A 8 -16.73 12.43 9.79
CA HIS A 8 -15.51 13.23 9.77
C HIS A 8 -15.26 13.68 8.31
N VAL A 9 -15.84 14.83 7.95
CA VAL A 9 -15.42 15.57 6.76
C VAL A 9 -13.96 15.94 7.00
N LEU A 10 -13.05 15.34 6.23
CA LEU A 10 -11.65 15.74 6.23
C LEU A 10 -11.61 17.18 5.73
N ASP A 11 -11.33 18.08 6.66
CA ASP A 11 -11.19 19.50 6.40
C ASP A 11 -9.98 19.70 5.45
N GLU A 12 -10.26 19.89 4.17
CA GLU A 12 -9.23 20.16 3.15
C GLU A 12 -8.38 21.38 3.53
N GLY A 13 -8.93 22.31 4.33
CA GLY A 13 -8.19 23.43 4.92
C GLY A 13 -7.15 22.98 5.94
N ALA A 14 -7.42 21.95 6.73
CA ALA A 14 -6.46 21.39 7.68
C ALA A 14 -5.28 20.71 6.95
N LEU A 15 -5.56 19.96 5.88
CA LEU A 15 -4.52 19.32 5.07
C LEU A 15 -3.63 20.33 4.35
N ALA A 16 -4.22 21.38 3.76
CA ALA A 16 -3.45 22.44 3.12
C ALA A 16 -2.53 23.17 4.12
N ASN A 17 -3.02 23.43 5.34
CA ASN A 17 -2.21 24.03 6.40
C ASN A 17 -1.05 23.12 6.84
N ASP A 18 -1.27 21.81 6.91
CA ASP A 18 -0.20 20.86 7.23
C ASP A 18 0.87 20.79 6.14
N ILE A 19 0.48 20.85 4.85
CA ILE A 19 1.43 20.91 3.73
C ILE A 19 2.25 22.20 3.78
N VAL A 20 1.62 23.36 4.00
CA VAL A 20 2.34 24.64 4.14
C VAL A 20 3.31 24.61 5.32
N ARG A 21 2.90 24.00 6.45
CA ARG A 21 3.76 23.87 7.63
C ARG A 21 4.96 22.96 7.36
N LEU A 22 4.76 21.82 6.68
CA LEU A 22 5.84 20.91 6.30
C LEU A 22 6.83 21.57 5.33
N LEU A 23 6.33 22.22 4.29
CA LEU A 23 7.16 22.96 3.33
C LEU A 23 7.90 24.13 3.99
N GLY A 24 7.28 24.80 4.97
CA GLY A 24 7.90 25.84 5.78
C GLY A 24 9.06 25.32 6.62
N GLY A 25 8.88 24.15 7.26
CA GLY A 25 9.93 23.49 8.04
C GLY A 25 11.12 23.06 7.18
N GLU A 26 10.85 22.49 6.01
CA GLU A 26 11.91 22.06 5.08
C GLU A 26 12.70 23.25 4.52
N ASN A 27 12.01 24.37 4.22
CA ASN A 27 12.68 25.61 3.83
C ASN A 27 13.59 26.18 4.93
N GLN A 28 13.19 26.08 6.20
CA GLN A 28 14.04 26.49 7.31
C GLN A 28 15.27 25.59 7.44
N ARG A 29 15.11 24.27 7.25
CA ARG A 29 16.21 23.31 7.27
C ARG A 29 17.23 23.61 6.15
N LEU A 30 16.76 23.81 4.92
CA LEU A 30 17.63 24.14 3.78
C LEU A 30 18.37 25.47 3.98
N LYS A 31 17.71 26.49 4.56
CA LYS A 31 18.36 27.76 4.91
C LYS A 31 19.46 27.59 5.97
N GLN A 32 19.25 26.68 6.93
CA GLN A 32 20.24 26.36 7.95
C GLN A 32 21.45 25.63 7.32
N GLU A 33 21.21 24.61 6.49
CA GLU A 33 22.25 23.89 5.77
C GLU A 33 23.09 24.83 4.87
N LEU A 34 22.44 25.78 4.19
CA LEU A 34 23.13 26.78 3.36
C LEU A 34 24.05 27.69 4.20
N ARG A 35 23.59 28.16 5.38
CA ARG A 35 24.43 28.96 6.29
C ARG A 35 25.63 28.18 6.80
N GLU A 36 25.44 26.91 7.14
CA GLU A 36 26.52 26.04 7.61
C GLU A 36 27.56 25.75 6.52
N ALA A 37 27.12 25.59 5.26
CA ALA A 37 28.00 25.46 4.12
C ALA A 37 28.81 26.76 3.89
N GLN A 38 28.15 27.93 3.93
CA GLN A 38 28.81 29.24 3.81
C GLN A 38 29.85 29.46 4.92
N GLN A 39 29.52 29.12 6.17
CA GLN A 39 30.45 29.22 7.29
C GLN A 39 31.66 28.30 7.12
N ARG A 40 31.46 27.06 6.64
CA ARG A 40 32.56 26.12 6.35
C ARG A 40 33.49 26.65 5.26
N ALA A 41 32.93 27.19 4.17
CA ALA A 41 33.71 27.80 3.10
C ALA A 41 34.54 28.99 3.61
N GLN A 42 33.94 29.87 4.41
CA GLN A 42 34.64 31.03 4.99
C GLN A 42 35.75 30.61 5.98
N ASN A 43 35.52 29.57 6.77
CA ASN A 43 36.54 29.02 7.66
C ASN A 43 37.72 28.43 6.88
N ALA A 44 37.45 27.72 5.78
CA ALA A 44 38.49 27.19 4.90
C ALA A 44 39.31 28.31 4.23
N GLU A 45 38.65 29.39 3.77
CA GLU A 45 39.34 30.56 3.21
C GLU A 45 40.26 31.22 4.26
N ASN A 46 39.79 31.37 5.50
CA ASN A 46 40.60 31.92 6.58
C ASN A 46 41.81 31.03 6.91
N GLN A 47 41.64 29.71 6.91
CA GLN A 47 42.75 28.76 7.12
C GLN A 47 43.80 28.89 6.00
N LEU A 48 43.38 29.00 4.74
CA LEU A 48 44.28 29.21 3.62
C LEU A 48 45.05 30.54 3.74
N ARG A 49 44.39 31.63 4.17
CA ARG A 49 45.08 32.91 4.39
C ARG A 49 46.15 32.82 5.47
N VAL A 50 45.92 32.06 6.55
CA VAL A 50 46.93 31.83 7.59
C VAL A 50 48.11 31.04 7.02
N LEU A 51 47.86 29.95 6.30
CA LEU A 51 48.92 29.14 5.69
C LEU A 51 49.76 29.94 4.67
N VAL A 52 49.12 30.80 3.87
CA VAL A 52 49.83 31.68 2.92
C VAL A 52 50.68 32.73 3.65
N ALA A 53 50.18 33.29 4.76
CA ALA A 53 50.94 34.24 5.58
C ALA A 53 52.15 33.58 6.26
N GLU A 54 52.02 32.33 6.71
CA GLU A 54 53.11 31.54 7.31
C GLU A 54 54.17 31.12 6.28
N ALA A 55 53.78 30.87 5.02
CA ALA A 55 54.70 30.54 3.93
C ALA A 55 55.47 31.76 3.39
N GLY A 56 54.92 32.97 3.50
CA GLY A 56 55.52 34.23 3.01
C GLY A 56 56.97 34.52 3.47
N PRO A 57 57.37 34.30 4.74
CA PRO A 57 58.74 34.53 5.18
C PRO A 57 59.74 33.45 4.75
N LEU A 58 59.31 32.23 4.39
CA LEU A 58 60.19 31.17 3.90
C LEU A 58 60.70 31.45 2.48
N VAL A 59 59.91 32.13 1.64
CA VAL A 59 60.26 32.47 0.25
C VAL A 59 61.38 33.52 0.16
N LYS A 60 61.67 34.28 1.22
CA LYS A 60 62.75 35.29 1.23
C LYS A 60 64.14 34.73 1.57
N ASN A 61 64.25 33.48 2.00
CA ASN A 61 65.54 32.84 2.37
C ASN A 61 65.99 31.72 1.41
N GLU A 62 65.26 31.46 0.32
CA GLU A 62 65.51 30.31 -0.58
C GLU A 62 66.22 30.67 -1.89
N SER A 63 67.33 31.41 -1.84
CA SER A 63 68.29 31.42 -2.96
C SER A 63 69.27 30.22 -2.93
N ALA A 64 69.12 29.29 -1.97
CA ALA A 64 70.01 28.14 -1.80
C ALA A 64 69.33 26.76 -1.70
N ALA A 65 67.99 26.65 -1.73
CA ALA A 65 67.26 25.39 -1.49
C ALA A 65 66.41 24.92 -2.70
N HIS A 66 66.88 25.18 -3.92
CA HIS A 66 66.08 24.99 -5.15
C HIS A 66 65.86 23.51 -5.57
N GLU A 67 66.46 22.54 -4.89
CA GLU A 67 66.30 21.10 -5.23
C GLU A 67 65.29 20.34 -4.35
N GLN A 68 64.77 20.92 -3.26
CA GLN A 68 63.78 20.25 -2.39
C GLN A 68 62.34 20.79 -2.51
N SER A 69 62.06 21.77 -3.38
CA SER A 69 60.74 22.44 -3.49
C SER A 69 59.78 21.83 -4.53
N LEU A 70 60.27 20.95 -5.41
CA LEU A 70 59.46 20.23 -6.41
C LEU A 70 58.21 19.50 -5.85
N PRO A 71 58.23 18.85 -4.67
CA PRO A 71 57.02 18.21 -4.13
C PRO A 71 55.97 19.23 -3.64
N ASN A 72 56.37 20.45 -3.27
CA ASN A 72 55.43 21.49 -2.82
C ASN A 72 54.70 22.14 -4.00
N THR A 73 55.35 22.27 -5.16
CA THR A 73 54.70 22.78 -6.38
C THR A 73 53.64 21.81 -6.92
N GLU A 74 53.86 20.50 -6.84
CA GLU A 74 52.85 19.53 -7.29
C GLU A 74 51.64 19.48 -6.34
N ARG A 75 51.86 19.62 -5.03
CA ARG A 75 50.76 19.69 -4.05
C ARG A 75 49.90 20.95 -4.24
N ALA A 76 50.52 22.09 -4.56
CA ALA A 76 49.79 23.32 -4.89
C ALA A 76 48.91 23.12 -6.15
N ARG A 77 49.46 22.47 -7.19
CA ARG A 77 48.73 22.14 -8.43
C ARG A 77 47.52 21.25 -8.17
N GLN A 78 47.66 20.24 -7.30
CA GLN A 78 46.56 19.36 -6.90
C GLN A 78 45.45 20.10 -6.15
N LEU A 79 45.81 21.03 -5.24
CA LEU A 79 44.83 21.83 -4.52
C LEU A 79 44.08 22.79 -5.45
N ASP A 80 44.76 23.39 -6.43
CA ASP A 80 44.12 24.24 -7.43
C ASP A 80 43.13 23.46 -8.31
N GLU A 81 43.49 22.23 -8.72
CA GLU A 81 42.58 21.32 -9.44
C GLU A 81 41.36 20.91 -8.60
N GLU A 82 41.55 20.66 -7.30
CA GLU A 82 40.47 20.35 -6.36
C GLU A 82 39.52 21.54 -6.16
N ILE A 83 40.07 22.75 -6.00
CA ILE A 83 39.28 24.00 -5.89
C ILE A 83 38.45 24.21 -7.16
N ALA A 84 39.05 24.04 -8.35
CA ALA A 84 38.33 24.18 -9.61
C ALA A 84 37.20 23.14 -9.74
N SER A 85 37.44 21.90 -9.30
CA SER A 85 36.42 20.84 -9.30
C SER A 85 35.24 21.18 -8.37
N LEU A 86 35.53 21.64 -7.14
CA LEU A 86 34.50 22.03 -6.17
C LEU A 86 33.69 23.25 -6.64
N GLN A 87 34.33 24.22 -7.28
CA GLN A 87 33.64 25.37 -7.86
C GLN A 87 32.68 24.96 -9.00
N ALA A 88 33.08 24.01 -9.84
CA ALA A 88 32.22 23.47 -10.90
C ALA A 88 31.00 22.74 -10.31
N GLN A 89 31.19 21.93 -9.26
CA GLN A 89 30.09 21.25 -8.56
C GLN A 89 29.11 22.25 -7.92
N TYR A 90 29.62 23.34 -7.33
CA TYR A 90 28.79 24.39 -6.76
C TYR A 90 27.92 25.08 -7.81
N GLN A 91 28.49 25.40 -8.97
CA GLN A 91 27.74 26.01 -10.09
C GLN A 91 26.66 25.06 -10.65
N GLU A 92 26.94 23.76 -10.75
CA GLU A 92 25.94 22.77 -11.18
C GLU A 92 24.77 22.69 -10.18
N LEU A 93 25.07 22.71 -8.88
CA LEU A 93 24.04 22.68 -7.83
C LEU A 93 23.18 23.95 -7.82
N GLU A 94 23.80 25.12 -8.03
CA GLU A 94 23.11 26.40 -8.15
C GLU A 94 22.17 26.43 -9.36
N ALA A 95 22.59 25.86 -10.50
CA ALA A 95 21.74 25.72 -11.68
C ALA A 95 20.51 24.82 -11.41
N LYS A 96 20.70 23.68 -10.74
CA LYS A 96 19.59 22.78 -10.35
C LYS A 96 18.60 23.46 -9.40
N TYR A 97 19.11 24.26 -8.45
CA TYR A 97 18.27 25.01 -7.52
C TYR A 97 17.38 26.03 -8.24
N GLU A 98 17.93 26.79 -9.19
CA GLU A 98 17.14 27.75 -9.97
C GLU A 98 16.14 27.05 -10.90
N GLU A 99 16.47 25.89 -11.47
CA GLU A 99 15.52 25.06 -12.23
C GLU A 99 14.32 24.62 -11.37
N GLU A 100 14.57 24.07 -10.18
CA GLU A 100 13.50 23.61 -9.29
C GLU A 100 12.61 24.76 -8.80
N LYS A 101 13.22 25.93 -8.57
CA LYS A 101 12.49 27.17 -8.22
C LYS A 101 11.55 27.63 -9.33
N VAL A 102 11.92 27.45 -10.61
CA VAL A 102 11.03 27.72 -11.75
C VAL A 102 9.87 26.71 -11.78
N ILE A 103 10.15 25.42 -11.59
CA ILE A 103 9.11 24.37 -11.53
C ILE A 103 8.09 24.65 -10.42
N ARG A 104 8.54 25.04 -9.22
CA ARG A 104 7.65 25.40 -8.11
C ARG A 104 6.72 26.56 -8.45
N LYS A 105 7.23 27.61 -9.11
CA LYS A 105 6.40 28.73 -9.57
C LYS A 105 5.37 28.27 -10.60
N LEU A 106 5.73 27.33 -11.48
CA LEU A 106 4.83 26.80 -12.50
C LEU A 106 3.68 25.98 -11.89
N HIS A 107 4.00 25.10 -10.93
CA HIS A 107 2.97 24.38 -10.18
C HIS A 107 2.07 25.32 -9.36
N GLU A 108 2.63 26.38 -8.77
CA GLU A 108 1.85 27.39 -8.05
C GLU A 108 0.88 28.13 -9.00
N THR A 109 1.31 28.44 -10.23
CA THR A 109 0.42 29.02 -11.24
C THR A 109 -0.68 28.06 -11.70
N GLU A 110 -0.35 26.80 -11.98
CA GLU A 110 -1.34 25.78 -12.38
C GLU A 110 -2.37 25.52 -11.28
N PHE A 111 -1.93 25.46 -10.03
CA PHE A 111 -2.81 25.32 -8.88
C PHE A 111 -3.78 26.50 -8.75
N ASN A 112 -3.29 27.73 -8.93
CA ASN A 112 -4.13 28.93 -8.90
C ASN A 112 -5.13 28.97 -10.07
N GLU A 113 -4.75 28.52 -11.26
CA GLU A 113 -5.66 28.40 -12.41
C GLU A 113 -6.77 27.36 -12.16
N LEU A 114 -6.42 26.19 -11.62
CA LEU A 114 -7.40 25.16 -11.25
C LEU A 114 -8.37 25.67 -10.19
N LYS A 115 -7.87 26.41 -9.19
CA LYS A 115 -8.70 27.05 -8.16
C LYS A 115 -9.67 28.05 -8.77
N LEU A 116 -9.22 28.87 -9.73
CA LEU A 116 -10.06 29.84 -10.43
C LEU A 116 -11.13 29.14 -11.27
N ARG A 117 -10.76 28.07 -11.99
CA ARG A 117 -11.67 27.28 -12.82
C ARG A 117 -12.76 26.59 -11.99
N ASN A 118 -12.42 26.09 -10.81
CA ASN A 118 -13.39 25.47 -9.90
C ASN A 118 -14.30 26.52 -9.25
N SER A 119 -13.81 27.73 -8.96
CA SER A 119 -14.64 28.81 -8.42
C SER A 119 -15.64 29.41 -9.41
N GLY A 120 -15.47 29.18 -10.72
CA GLY A 120 -16.38 29.64 -11.77
C GLY A 120 -17.44 28.62 -12.20
N MET A 121 -17.51 27.46 -11.54
CA MET A 121 -18.41 26.35 -11.91
C MET A 121 -19.62 26.20 -10.98
N GLU A 122 -19.91 27.22 -10.17
CA GLU A 122 -21.20 27.36 -9.48
C GLU A 122 -22.15 28.15 -10.39
N GLU A 123 -23.39 27.66 -10.54
CA GLU A 123 -24.51 28.27 -11.30
C GLU A 123 -24.72 27.87 -12.78
N SER A 124 -24.63 26.58 -13.13
CA SER A 124 -25.37 26.05 -14.29
C SER A 124 -26.54 25.15 -13.83
N PRO A 125 -27.81 25.53 -14.09
CA PRO A 125 -28.99 24.79 -13.63
C PRO A 125 -29.22 23.40 -14.27
N ALA A 126 -28.33 22.93 -15.15
CA ALA A 126 -28.51 21.68 -15.89
C ALA A 126 -28.01 20.42 -15.14
N HIS A 127 -27.59 20.54 -13.87
CA HIS A 127 -26.83 19.50 -13.18
C HIS A 127 -27.67 18.54 -12.32
N PHE A 128 -28.97 18.39 -12.60
CA PHE A 128 -29.87 17.54 -11.78
C PHE A 128 -29.78 16.03 -12.10
N ASP A 129 -29.21 15.62 -13.25
CA ASP A 129 -29.15 14.20 -13.65
C ASP A 129 -27.83 13.48 -13.30
N LEU A 130 -26.77 14.20 -12.92
CA LEU A 130 -25.47 13.59 -12.61
C LEU A 130 -25.30 13.20 -11.13
N GLN A 131 -26.25 13.57 -10.27
CA GLN A 131 -26.22 13.23 -8.85
C GLN A 131 -26.70 11.79 -8.60
N GLU A 132 -27.61 11.25 -9.43
CA GLU A 132 -28.02 9.83 -9.40
C GLU A 132 -26.89 8.88 -9.86
N HIS A 133 -26.08 9.29 -10.84
CA HIS A 133 -24.96 8.45 -11.29
C HIS A 133 -23.75 8.46 -10.35
N ARG A 134 -23.53 9.52 -9.56
CA ARG A 134 -22.49 9.53 -8.50
C ARG A 134 -22.86 8.64 -7.32
N GLN A 135 -24.15 8.50 -6.98
CA GLN A 135 -24.58 7.56 -5.94
C GLN A 135 -24.45 6.09 -6.37
N ALA A 136 -24.48 5.80 -7.68
CA ALA A 136 -24.30 4.44 -8.20
C ALA A 136 -22.83 3.98 -8.32
N SER A 137 -21.84 4.89 -8.20
CA SER A 137 -20.42 4.57 -8.42
C SER A 137 -19.51 4.76 -7.19
N GLN A 138 -20.05 5.24 -6.06
CA GLN A 138 -19.35 5.15 -4.77
C GLN A 138 -19.54 3.74 -4.21
N VAL A 139 -18.57 2.86 -4.48
CA VAL A 139 -18.41 1.62 -3.72
C VAL A 139 -18.08 2.02 -2.29
N HIS A 140 -19.09 1.98 -1.43
CA HIS A 140 -18.91 2.02 0.01
C HIS A 140 -18.17 0.75 0.41
N ILE A 141 -16.87 0.85 0.69
CA ILE A 141 -16.11 -0.19 1.39
C ILE A 141 -16.35 0.10 2.87
N PRO A 142 -17.11 -0.74 3.60
CA PRO A 142 -17.36 -0.49 5.01
C PRO A 142 -16.06 -0.62 5.81
N ASP A 143 -15.82 0.32 6.74
CA ASP A 143 -14.71 0.33 7.70
C ASP A 143 -14.83 -0.75 8.80
N ASP A 144 -15.67 -1.78 8.59
CA ASP A 144 -15.79 -2.88 9.54
C ASP A 144 -14.54 -3.76 9.47
N ASP A 145 -14.07 -4.24 10.63
CA ASP A 145 -13.09 -5.31 10.84
C ASP A 145 -13.46 -6.66 10.14
N ASN A 146 -14.50 -6.64 9.31
CA ASN A 146 -15.01 -7.70 8.45
C ASN A 146 -14.29 -7.74 7.09
N CYS A 147 -12.97 -7.57 7.10
CA CYS A 147 -12.16 -7.52 5.88
C CYS A 147 -12.23 -8.86 5.11
N ASN A 148 -12.81 -8.81 3.91
CA ASN A 148 -12.65 -9.75 2.78
C ASN A 148 -12.34 -11.19 3.18
N ASP A 149 -13.32 -11.85 3.78
CA ASP A 149 -13.30 -13.30 3.90
C ASP A 149 -13.66 -13.92 2.54
N PRO A 150 -12.76 -14.67 1.86
CA PRO A 150 -13.12 -15.38 0.64
C PRO A 150 -14.26 -16.39 0.86
N TRP A 151 -14.54 -16.78 2.11
CA TRP A 151 -15.57 -17.77 2.46
C TRP A 151 -17.00 -17.25 2.43
N GLY A 152 -17.24 -15.94 2.56
CA GLY A 152 -18.59 -15.40 2.41
C GLY A 152 -19.23 -15.68 1.04
N TYR A 153 -18.40 -15.99 0.04
CA TYR A 153 -18.83 -16.23 -1.34
C TYR A 153 -18.63 -17.68 -1.80
N ILE A 154 -17.69 -18.43 -1.21
CA ILE A 154 -17.47 -19.83 -1.57
C ILE A 154 -18.67 -20.68 -1.11
N ASP A 155 -19.24 -20.41 0.06
CA ASP A 155 -20.40 -21.16 0.57
C ASP A 155 -21.70 -20.83 -0.18
N GLU A 156 -21.87 -19.57 -0.63
CA GLU A 156 -23.03 -19.17 -1.47
C GLU A 156 -23.04 -19.88 -2.83
N SER A 157 -21.88 -20.27 -3.37
CA SER A 157 -21.80 -21.04 -4.62
C SER A 157 -22.15 -22.53 -4.48
N HIS A 158 -22.33 -23.03 -3.25
CA HIS A 158 -22.77 -24.40 -2.95
C HIS A 158 -24.23 -24.49 -2.48
N GLY A 159 -24.95 -23.37 -2.44
CA GLY A 159 -26.38 -23.32 -2.14
C GLY A 159 -27.26 -23.67 -3.35
N GLN A 160 -27.81 -24.88 -3.34
CA GLN A 160 -28.78 -25.47 -4.29
C GLN A 160 -28.22 -26.02 -5.60
N ARG A 161 -27.84 -27.30 -5.59
CA ARG A 161 -28.21 -28.27 -6.65
C ARG A 161 -28.12 -29.69 -6.11
N GLU A 162 -29.29 -30.33 -5.98
CA GLU A 162 -29.40 -31.79 -5.92
C GLU A 162 -29.04 -32.40 -7.29
N VAL A 163 -28.57 -33.65 -7.22
CA VAL A 163 -28.56 -34.70 -8.26
C VAL A 163 -27.32 -34.80 -9.18
N ASP A 164 -26.64 -35.94 -9.01
CA ASP A 164 -25.83 -36.77 -9.91
C ASP A 164 -24.61 -36.20 -10.65
N GLY A 165 -23.45 -36.85 -10.47
CA GLY A 165 -22.26 -36.65 -11.30
C GLY A 165 -22.42 -37.18 -12.75
N PRO A 166 -21.36 -37.24 -13.59
CA PRO A 166 -20.05 -36.60 -13.51
C PRO A 166 -19.89 -35.44 -14.52
N PHE A 167 -18.83 -34.66 -14.34
CA PHE A 167 -18.45 -33.48 -15.11
C PHE A 167 -18.44 -33.66 -16.65
N ARG A 168 -19.03 -32.68 -17.35
CA ARG A 168 -18.58 -32.18 -18.67
C ARG A 168 -18.90 -30.68 -18.76
N ILE A 169 -17.91 -29.82 -18.53
CA ILE A 169 -17.96 -28.46 -19.06
C ILE A 169 -17.24 -28.47 -20.40
N LYS A 170 -18.03 -28.39 -21.46
CA LYS A 170 -17.55 -28.03 -22.80
C LYS A 170 -17.21 -26.54 -22.80
N SER A 171 -16.01 -26.24 -23.29
CA SER A 171 -15.58 -24.98 -23.92
C SER A 171 -15.74 -23.67 -23.13
N PHE A 172 -14.66 -23.26 -22.48
CA PHE A 172 -14.22 -21.85 -22.47
C PHE A 172 -13.10 -21.70 -23.50
N GLN A 173 -13.47 -21.72 -24.78
CA GLN A 173 -12.64 -21.20 -25.86
C GLN A 173 -13.21 -19.84 -26.24
N GLN A 174 -12.53 -18.76 -25.87
CA GLN A 174 -12.29 -17.56 -26.68
C GLN A 174 -11.70 -16.44 -25.83
N PHE A 175 -10.40 -16.53 -25.53
CA PHE A 175 -9.46 -15.40 -25.54
C PHE A 175 -8.06 -15.94 -25.90
N ASN A 176 -7.60 -15.64 -27.12
CA ASN A 176 -6.24 -15.87 -27.67
C ASN A 176 -5.23 -14.94 -26.94
N LYS A 177 -3.90 -15.14 -26.82
CA LYS A 177 -2.87 -16.08 -27.32
C LYS A 177 -1.58 -15.81 -26.51
N PHE A 178 -0.98 -16.81 -25.85
CA PHE A 178 0.48 -16.96 -25.63
C PHE A 178 0.75 -18.46 -25.45
N SER A 179 1.78 -19.01 -26.12
CA SER A 179 2.00 -20.45 -26.27
C SER A 179 3.44 -20.82 -25.89
N VAL A 180 3.61 -21.75 -24.93
CA VAL A 180 4.86 -22.46 -24.60
C VAL A 180 4.61 -23.97 -24.79
N LYS A 181 4.64 -24.42 -26.04
CA LYS A 181 4.32 -25.79 -26.47
C LYS A 181 5.50 -26.78 -26.36
N THR A 182 6.25 -26.76 -25.26
CA THR A 182 7.40 -27.67 -25.11
C THR A 182 7.50 -28.26 -23.70
N ILE A 183 6.41 -28.82 -23.17
CA ILE A 183 6.34 -29.49 -21.86
C ILE A 183 5.72 -30.89 -22.02
N ASP A 184 6.10 -31.61 -23.09
CA ASP A 184 5.39 -32.84 -23.52
C ASP A 184 6.14 -34.16 -23.28
N SER A 185 7.30 -34.24 -22.61
CA SER A 185 7.95 -35.57 -22.47
C SER A 185 8.78 -35.91 -21.22
N TYR A 186 8.78 -35.12 -20.13
CA TYR A 186 9.65 -35.39 -18.97
C TYR A 186 8.94 -35.68 -17.64
N CYS A 187 7.63 -35.44 -17.53
CA CYS A 187 6.89 -35.72 -16.30
C CYS A 187 6.47 -37.19 -16.15
N GLU A 188 6.69 -38.02 -17.19
CA GLU A 188 6.01 -39.31 -17.33
C GLU A 188 6.48 -40.46 -16.42
N ASN A 189 7.61 -40.44 -15.70
CA ASN A 189 8.15 -41.75 -15.26
C ASN A 189 8.61 -42.00 -13.82
N THR A 190 8.62 -41.08 -12.83
CA THR A 190 9.16 -41.55 -11.52
C THR A 190 8.80 -40.86 -10.19
N LEU A 191 7.94 -39.84 -10.12
CA LEU A 191 7.52 -39.26 -8.82
C LEU A 191 6.00 -39.33 -8.56
N ILE A 192 5.36 -40.29 -9.23
CA ILE A 192 3.93 -40.61 -9.22
C ILE A 192 3.76 -41.98 -8.54
N PRO A 193 3.79 -42.11 -7.20
CA PRO A 193 2.90 -43.16 -6.64
C PRO A 193 2.12 -42.86 -5.35
N LEU A 194 2.23 -41.70 -4.68
CA LEU A 194 1.33 -41.35 -3.54
C LEU A 194 1.08 -39.83 -3.41
N GLY A 195 1.08 -39.11 -4.53
CA GLY A 195 1.17 -37.64 -4.65
C GLY A 195 0.06 -36.80 -3.98
N LEU A 196 0.13 -36.68 -2.66
CA LEU A 196 -0.62 -35.69 -1.88
C LEU A 196 0.35 -34.96 -0.96
N LEU A 197 0.92 -33.87 -1.47
CA LEU A 197 1.35 -32.67 -0.74
C LEU A 197 2.23 -31.85 -1.69
N CYS A 198 1.63 -30.84 -2.32
CA CYS A 198 2.43 -29.66 -2.59
C CYS A 198 2.69 -28.96 -1.26
N ILE A 199 3.91 -28.44 -1.06
CA ILE A 199 4.36 -27.86 0.20
C ILE A 199 3.31 -26.86 0.71
N PRO A 200 2.79 -27.01 1.94
CA PRO A 200 1.83 -26.06 2.48
C PRO A 200 2.50 -24.69 2.58
N PHE A 201 2.03 -23.74 1.77
CA PHE A 201 2.52 -22.36 1.84
C PHE A 201 1.71 -21.62 2.89
N VAL A 202 2.34 -21.28 4.01
CA VAL A 202 1.70 -20.55 5.11
C VAL A 202 2.09 -19.08 5.02
N ARG A 203 1.16 -18.24 4.55
CA ARG A 203 1.22 -16.78 4.76
C ARG A 203 0.13 -16.33 5.72
N ARG A 204 0.34 -15.20 6.40
CA ARG A 204 -0.70 -14.64 7.27
C ARG A 204 -1.82 -14.09 6.40
N ARG A 205 -3.07 -14.25 6.84
CA ARG A 205 -4.29 -13.80 6.11
C ARG A 205 -4.21 -12.34 5.64
N ARG A 206 -3.52 -11.47 6.39
CA ARG A 206 -3.42 -10.03 6.11
C ARG A 206 -2.48 -9.68 4.96
N ASP A 207 -1.71 -10.64 4.48
CA ASP A 207 -0.68 -10.37 3.49
C ASP A 207 -1.19 -10.58 2.05
N ILE A 208 -2.34 -11.24 1.88
CA ILE A 208 -2.97 -11.48 0.58
C ILE A 208 -4.26 -10.66 0.48
N LEU A 209 -4.29 -9.76 -0.50
CA LEU A 209 -5.46 -9.01 -0.92
C LEU A 209 -6.28 -9.87 -1.90
N TRP A 210 -7.36 -10.47 -1.41
CA TRP A 210 -8.26 -11.28 -2.23
C TRP A 210 -9.17 -10.40 -3.10
N ASN A 211 -9.34 -10.79 -4.37
CA ASN A 211 -10.25 -10.12 -5.29
C ASN A 211 -11.70 -10.49 -4.95
N GLN A 212 -12.51 -9.50 -4.57
CA GLN A 212 -13.93 -9.69 -4.24
C GLN A 212 -14.78 -10.17 -5.43
N ARG A 213 -14.38 -9.86 -6.67
CA ARG A 213 -15.15 -10.19 -7.88
C ARG A 213 -14.76 -11.53 -8.50
N SER A 214 -13.56 -12.02 -8.18
CA SER A 214 -13.03 -13.25 -8.75
C SER A 214 -12.46 -14.12 -7.62
N PRO A 215 -13.34 -14.88 -6.93
CA PRO A 215 -12.92 -15.75 -5.85
C PRO A 215 -11.93 -16.77 -6.41
N GLY A 216 -10.73 -16.81 -5.82
CA GLY A 216 -9.60 -17.60 -6.33
C GLY A 216 -8.43 -16.76 -6.82
N PHE A 217 -8.60 -15.44 -7.00
CA PHE A 217 -7.48 -14.54 -7.27
C PHE A 217 -7.10 -13.74 -6.03
N GLY A 218 -5.81 -13.73 -5.71
CA GLY A 218 -5.24 -12.95 -4.62
C GLY A 218 -3.99 -12.19 -5.09
N VAL A 219 -3.67 -11.10 -4.41
CA VAL A 219 -2.44 -10.34 -4.66
C VAL A 219 -1.70 -10.17 -3.34
N SER A 220 -0.42 -10.52 -3.30
CA SER A 220 0.48 -10.18 -2.19
C SER A 220 1.51 -9.18 -2.69
N LEU A 221 1.80 -8.17 -1.88
CA LEU A 221 2.93 -7.28 -2.11
C LEU A 221 4.09 -7.75 -1.22
N ALA A 222 5.29 -7.73 -1.76
CA ALA A 222 6.50 -8.05 -1.03
C ALA A 222 7.63 -7.10 -1.44
N PRO A 223 8.54 -6.73 -0.52
CA PRO A 223 9.68 -5.91 -0.87
C PRO A 223 10.64 -6.72 -1.76
N SER A 224 11.23 -6.12 -2.81
CA SER A 224 12.22 -6.84 -3.63
C SER A 224 13.61 -6.88 -3.01
N TYR A 225 13.84 -6.10 -1.95
CA TYR A 225 15.08 -6.07 -1.18
C TYR A 225 14.75 -6.08 0.30
N CYS A 226 15.57 -6.77 1.09
CA CYS A 226 15.52 -6.74 2.53
C CYS A 226 16.78 -6.06 3.08
N TYR A 227 16.60 -5.35 4.19
CA TYR A 227 17.62 -4.72 4.98
C TYR A 227 17.98 -5.63 6.15
N GLU A 228 19.22 -6.09 6.15
CA GLU A 228 19.76 -6.95 7.20
C GLU A 228 20.58 -6.11 8.19
N VAL A 229 20.18 -6.17 9.46
CA VAL A 229 20.89 -5.55 10.57
C VAL A 229 21.90 -6.55 11.11
N ASP A 230 23.16 -6.41 10.68
CA ASP A 230 24.27 -7.16 11.27
C ASP A 230 24.73 -6.47 12.56
N THR A 231 24.25 -6.98 13.69
CA THR A 231 24.61 -6.48 15.02
C THR A 231 26.08 -6.70 15.38
N SER A 232 26.80 -7.58 14.67
CA SER A 232 28.19 -7.94 14.99
C SER A 232 29.21 -7.05 14.29
N ALA A 233 28.90 -6.57 13.08
CA ALA A 233 29.87 -5.90 12.22
C ALA A 233 29.64 -4.39 12.05
N SER A 234 28.63 -3.80 12.71
CA SER A 234 28.20 -2.39 12.49
C SER A 234 27.93 -2.04 11.02
N CYS A 235 27.79 -3.05 10.15
CA CYS A 235 27.62 -2.90 8.72
C CYS A 235 26.21 -3.34 8.36
N HIS A 236 25.45 -2.44 7.75
CA HIS A 236 24.12 -2.73 7.27
C HIS A 236 24.20 -3.20 5.83
N LYS A 237 23.47 -4.26 5.48
CA LYS A 237 23.51 -4.82 4.13
C LYS A 237 22.11 -4.90 3.54
N TRP A 238 22.01 -4.51 2.27
CA TRP A 238 20.84 -4.79 1.45
C TRP A 238 21.06 -6.14 0.79
N LYS A 239 20.09 -7.05 0.95
CA LYS A 239 20.01 -8.30 0.22
C LYS A 239 18.82 -8.25 -0.73
N VAL A 240 18.96 -8.88 -1.89
CA VAL A 240 17.79 -9.12 -2.75
C VAL A 240 16.85 -10.00 -1.95
N ASN A 241 15.60 -9.57 -1.81
CA ASN A 241 14.57 -10.44 -1.27
C ASN A 241 14.22 -11.40 -2.39
N GLU A 242 14.67 -12.64 -2.26
CA GLU A 242 14.29 -13.69 -3.17
C GLU A 242 12.84 -14.10 -2.89
N VAL A 243 11.93 -13.22 -3.29
CA VAL A 243 10.50 -13.51 -3.34
C VAL A 243 10.31 -14.44 -4.53
N HIS A 244 10.59 -15.72 -4.31
CA HIS A 244 10.43 -16.74 -5.32
C HIS A 244 8.94 -16.85 -5.65
N ALA A 245 8.61 -16.74 -6.94
CA ALA A 245 7.40 -17.40 -7.41
C ALA A 245 7.53 -18.85 -6.94
N ILE A 246 6.54 -19.34 -6.20
CA ILE A 246 6.53 -20.74 -5.83
C ILE A 246 6.47 -21.50 -7.14
N GLU A 247 7.50 -22.28 -7.41
CA GLU A 247 7.58 -23.05 -8.64
C GLU A 247 6.51 -24.14 -8.61
N GLY A 248 5.53 -23.99 -9.51
CA GLY A 248 4.43 -24.92 -9.67
C GLY A 248 3.26 -24.73 -8.71
N PRO A 249 2.28 -25.65 -8.78
CA PRO A 249 1.11 -25.66 -7.91
C PRO A 249 1.49 -25.87 -6.43
N PHE A 250 0.84 -25.15 -5.52
CA PHE A 250 0.98 -25.34 -4.08
C PHE A 250 -0.37 -25.33 -3.35
N GLU A 251 -0.44 -26.00 -2.21
CA GLU A 251 -1.63 -26.00 -1.36
C GLU A 251 -1.60 -24.81 -0.42
N LEU A 252 -2.65 -23.99 -0.44
CA LEU A 252 -2.74 -22.82 0.43
C LEU A 252 -3.57 -23.15 1.66
N LEU A 253 -2.94 -23.05 2.83
CA LEU A 253 -3.59 -23.11 4.13
C LEU A 253 -3.33 -21.81 4.88
N PHE A 254 -4.35 -21.27 5.56
CA PHE A 254 -4.17 -20.13 6.45
C PHE A 254 -4.69 -20.43 7.84
N GLU A 255 -4.03 -19.85 8.83
CA GLU A 255 -4.44 -19.90 10.23
C GLU A 255 -5.19 -18.62 10.59
N THR A 256 -6.29 -18.76 11.31
CA THR A 256 -7.03 -17.64 11.88
C THR A 256 -7.68 -18.07 13.19
N ARG A 257 -7.36 -17.36 14.27
CA ARG A 257 -7.94 -17.56 15.61
C ARG A 257 -7.77 -19.00 16.15
N GLY A 258 -6.67 -19.66 15.83
CA GLY A 258 -6.37 -21.04 16.23
C GLY A 258 -6.93 -22.11 15.29
N PHE A 259 -7.57 -21.73 14.18
CA PHE A 259 -8.16 -22.64 13.20
C PHE A 259 -7.41 -22.57 11.88
N TRP A 260 -7.20 -23.72 11.27
CA TRP A 260 -6.61 -23.84 9.94
C TRP A 260 -7.69 -24.01 8.88
N TYR A 261 -7.57 -23.25 7.81
CA TYR A 261 -8.49 -23.25 6.68
C TYR A 261 -7.72 -23.65 5.44
N TYR A 262 -8.28 -24.60 4.69
CA TYR A 262 -7.73 -25.04 3.41
C TYR A 262 -8.42 -24.30 2.26
N CYS A 263 -7.65 -23.53 1.49
CA CYS A 263 -8.19 -22.67 0.41
C CYS A 263 -8.23 -23.34 -0.97
N GLY A 264 -7.50 -24.45 -1.15
CA GLY A 264 -7.30 -25.09 -2.44
C GLY A 264 -5.87 -25.04 -2.93
N THR A 265 -5.70 -25.40 -4.20
CA THR A 265 -4.43 -25.46 -4.90
C THR A 265 -4.25 -24.19 -5.73
N PHE A 266 -3.13 -23.50 -5.55
CA PHE A 266 -2.80 -22.23 -6.17
C PHE A 266 -1.54 -22.31 -7.02
N SER A 267 -1.44 -21.43 -8.01
CA SER A 267 -0.19 -21.06 -8.67
C SER A 267 0.14 -19.61 -8.32
N THR A 268 1.43 -19.28 -8.38
CA THR A 268 1.89 -17.89 -8.22
C THR A 268 2.53 -17.39 -9.50
N THR A 269 2.20 -16.17 -9.88
CA THR A 269 2.88 -15.43 -10.94
C THR A 269 3.46 -14.15 -10.35
N VAL A 270 4.74 -13.90 -10.58
CA VAL A 270 5.37 -12.63 -10.23
C VAL A 270 5.04 -11.62 -11.32
N ILE A 271 4.29 -10.58 -10.96
CA ILE A 271 4.15 -9.38 -11.79
C ILE A 271 5.32 -8.46 -11.44
N GLU A 272 6.07 -8.15 -12.50
CA GLU A 272 7.32 -7.38 -12.52
C GLU A 272 7.43 -6.28 -11.45
N SER A 273 8.60 -6.21 -10.83
CA SER A 273 8.94 -5.26 -9.77
C SER A 273 8.83 -3.81 -10.28
N ARG A 274 7.87 -3.03 -9.76
CA ARG A 274 7.69 -1.64 -10.18
C ARG A 274 8.41 -0.67 -9.23
N LYS A 275 9.25 0.19 -9.80
CA LYS A 275 9.77 1.42 -9.17
C LYS A 275 8.79 2.59 -9.30
N ASN A 276 7.51 2.34 -9.03
CA ASN A 276 6.46 3.34 -9.25
C ASN A 276 6.16 4.08 -7.95
N ILE A 277 6.55 5.35 -7.90
CA ILE A 277 6.33 6.28 -6.79
C ILE A 277 4.84 6.43 -6.48
N GLU A 278 4.01 6.63 -7.51
CA GLU A 278 2.57 6.82 -7.38
C GLU A 278 1.89 5.57 -6.82
N PHE A 279 2.33 4.39 -7.25
CA PHE A 279 1.84 3.12 -6.75
C PHE A 279 2.04 3.01 -5.24
N PHE A 280 3.26 3.20 -4.73
CA PHE A 280 3.51 3.13 -3.28
C PHE A 280 2.71 4.18 -2.50
N ARG A 281 2.63 5.42 -3.01
CA ARG A 281 1.85 6.49 -2.36
C ARG A 281 0.35 6.20 -2.31
N SER A 282 -0.17 5.49 -3.30
CA SER A 282 -1.58 5.07 -3.35
C SER A 282 -1.92 3.91 -2.39
N LEU A 283 -0.91 3.22 -1.84
CA LEU A 283 -1.14 2.11 -0.91
C LEU A 283 -1.71 2.62 0.42
N GLN A 284 -2.66 1.85 0.95
CA GLN A 284 -3.20 2.07 2.29
C GLN A 284 -2.08 2.07 3.34
N PRO A 285 -2.15 2.91 4.39
CA PRO A 285 -1.11 2.99 5.42
C PRO A 285 -0.72 1.64 6.02
N GLN A 286 -1.69 0.75 6.25
CA GLN A 286 -1.48 -0.59 6.80
C GLN A 286 -0.62 -1.46 5.86
N VAL A 287 -0.84 -1.36 4.56
CA VAL A 287 -0.05 -2.10 3.55
C VAL A 287 1.38 -1.57 3.50
N ARG A 288 1.56 -0.25 3.61
CA ARG A 288 2.90 0.36 3.69
C ARG A 288 3.65 -0.10 4.95
N GLU A 289 2.97 -0.19 6.09
CA GLU A 289 3.55 -0.70 7.33
C GLU A 289 3.95 -2.19 7.21
N ILE A 290 3.11 -3.01 6.56
CA ILE A 290 3.44 -4.41 6.28
C ILE A 290 4.70 -4.50 5.41
N LEU A 291 4.77 -3.71 4.33
CA LEU A 291 5.96 -3.67 3.47
C LEU A 291 7.20 -3.26 4.26
N MET A 292 7.13 -2.18 5.04
CA MET A 292 8.23 -1.72 5.89
C MET A 292 8.73 -2.81 6.85
N ARG A 293 7.80 -3.52 7.48
CA ARG A 293 8.13 -4.63 8.40
C ARG A 293 8.77 -5.79 7.65
N GLU A 294 8.28 -6.13 6.46
CA GLU A 294 8.88 -7.19 5.63
C GLU A 294 10.24 -6.80 5.06
N THR A 295 10.49 -5.50 4.85
CA THR A 295 11.80 -5.01 4.39
C THR A 295 12.88 -5.27 5.43
N VAL A 296 12.57 -5.39 6.71
CA VAL A 296 13.57 -5.47 7.79
C VAL A 296 13.47 -6.80 8.50
N GLU A 297 14.50 -7.63 8.39
CA GLU A 297 14.48 -9.02 8.91
C GLU A 297 14.40 -9.10 10.45
N LYS A 298 14.72 -8.01 11.15
CA LYS A 298 14.68 -7.88 12.62
C LYS A 298 14.27 -6.45 13.03
N SER A 299 12.98 -6.13 12.92
CA SER A 299 12.46 -4.76 13.13
C SER A 299 12.72 -4.20 14.54
N ASP A 300 12.81 -5.05 15.56
CA ASP A 300 12.79 -4.64 16.97
C ASP A 300 13.98 -3.77 17.40
N PHE A 301 15.06 -3.75 16.62
CA PHE A 301 16.28 -3.00 16.92
C PHE A 301 16.58 -1.93 15.87
N LEU A 302 15.63 -1.60 15.00
CA LEU A 302 15.86 -0.63 13.95
C LEU A 302 15.81 0.80 14.51
N PRO A 303 16.87 1.60 14.38
CA PRO A 303 16.81 3.00 14.79
C PRO A 303 15.77 3.77 13.95
N PRO A 304 15.00 4.71 14.53
CA PRO A 304 13.97 5.46 13.81
C PRO A 304 14.49 6.22 12.57
N VAL A 305 15.77 6.59 12.57
CA VAL A 305 16.43 7.24 11.43
C VAL A 305 16.49 6.30 10.22
N ILE A 306 16.80 5.02 10.44
CA ILE A 306 16.86 4.02 9.38
C ILE A 306 15.45 3.70 8.87
N GLU A 307 14.48 3.56 9.77
CA GLU A 307 13.08 3.36 9.40
C GLU A 307 12.57 4.50 8.49
N LYS A 308 12.83 5.75 8.87
CA LYS A 308 12.47 6.92 8.07
C LYS A 308 13.16 6.90 6.70
N SER A 309 14.44 6.55 6.66
CA SER A 309 15.20 6.44 5.41
C SER A 309 14.62 5.37 4.47
N ILE A 310 14.22 4.20 4.99
CA ILE A 310 13.58 3.14 4.19
C ILE A 310 12.23 3.62 3.64
N MET A 311 11.42 4.29 4.46
CA MET A 311 10.15 4.87 4.02
C MET A 311 10.34 5.93 2.92
N GLU A 312 11.37 6.79 3.04
CA GLU A 312 11.74 7.76 2.02
C GLU A 312 12.17 7.06 0.72
N MET A 313 12.96 5.99 0.80
CA MET A 313 13.38 5.22 -0.37
C MET A 313 12.19 4.59 -1.12
N TYR A 314 11.17 4.08 -0.43
CA TYR A 314 9.92 3.67 -1.08
C TYR A 314 9.18 4.85 -1.71
N SER A 315 9.08 5.96 -0.97
CA SER A 315 8.37 7.18 -1.41
C SER A 315 9.02 7.88 -2.61
N GLN A 316 10.29 7.57 -2.87
CA GLN A 316 11.08 8.01 -4.02
C GLN A 316 11.19 6.92 -5.11
N GLY A 317 10.60 5.73 -4.90
CA GLY A 317 10.64 4.63 -5.87
C GLY A 317 12.02 3.97 -6.02
N VAL A 318 12.93 4.23 -5.07
CA VAL A 318 14.27 3.62 -5.05
C VAL A 318 14.16 2.14 -4.74
N LEU A 319 13.34 1.78 -3.75
CA LEU A 319 13.04 0.39 -3.40
C LEU A 319 11.83 -0.11 -4.19
N PRO A 320 12.02 -1.09 -5.09
CA PRO A 320 10.91 -1.68 -5.79
C PRO A 320 10.08 -2.62 -4.91
N ILE A 321 8.84 -2.80 -5.34
CA ILE A 321 7.87 -3.69 -4.73
C ILE A 321 7.54 -4.78 -5.74
N THR A 322 7.69 -6.03 -5.32
CA THR A 322 7.30 -7.21 -6.08
C THR A 322 5.82 -7.48 -5.84
N CYS A 323 5.07 -7.69 -6.91
CA CYS A 323 3.65 -8.06 -6.85
C CYS A 323 3.51 -9.55 -7.18
N LEU A 324 3.00 -10.33 -6.25
CA LEU A 324 2.70 -11.74 -6.45
C LEU A 324 1.20 -11.90 -6.68
N VAL A 325 0.83 -12.50 -7.80
CA VAL A 325 -0.56 -12.90 -8.07
C VAL A 325 -0.71 -14.37 -7.76
N PHE A 326 -1.71 -14.66 -6.94
CA PHE A 326 -2.17 -15.98 -6.59
C PHE A 326 -3.39 -16.29 -7.44
N GLU A 327 -3.36 -17.41 -8.14
CA GLU A 327 -4.50 -17.93 -8.90
C GLU A 327 -4.83 -19.33 -8.39
N ARG A 328 -6.09 -19.53 -7.98
CA ARG A 328 -6.59 -20.85 -7.62
C ARG A 328 -6.77 -21.67 -8.89
N ILE A 329 -5.95 -22.68 -9.05
CA ILE A 329 -5.96 -23.59 -10.19
C ILE A 329 -6.66 -24.92 -9.87
N GLY A 330 -6.96 -25.20 -8.61
CA GLY A 330 -7.62 -26.44 -8.22
C GLY A 330 -8.07 -26.49 -6.76
N PHE A 331 -8.51 -27.68 -6.38
CA PHE A 331 -8.85 -28.04 -5.01
C PHE A 331 -8.59 -29.53 -4.80
N ASN A 332 -7.77 -29.86 -3.83
CA ASN A 332 -7.36 -31.22 -3.54
C ASN A 332 -8.36 -31.85 -2.57
N ASN A 333 -9.35 -32.57 -3.13
CA ASN A 333 -10.40 -33.22 -2.36
C ASN A 333 -9.84 -34.26 -1.36
N GLU A 334 -8.79 -34.99 -1.76
CA GLU A 334 -8.20 -36.01 -0.89
C GLU A 334 -7.52 -35.39 0.34
N LEU A 335 -6.80 -34.27 0.14
CA LEU A 335 -6.25 -33.50 1.26
C LEU A 335 -7.36 -32.93 2.14
N HIS A 336 -8.40 -32.35 1.55
CA HIS A 336 -9.54 -31.82 2.30
C HIS A 336 -10.22 -32.91 3.15
N GLU A 337 -10.51 -34.08 2.58
CA GLU A 337 -11.09 -35.21 3.29
C GLU A 337 -10.17 -35.73 4.41
N ALA A 338 -8.85 -35.78 4.15
CA ALA A 338 -7.87 -36.11 5.18
C ALA A 338 -7.88 -35.08 6.31
N LEU A 339 -7.91 -33.79 6.00
CA LEU A 339 -7.99 -32.71 7.00
C LEU A 339 -9.27 -32.79 7.84
N LEU A 340 -10.42 -33.11 7.22
CA LEU A 340 -11.67 -33.34 7.95
C LEU A 340 -11.61 -34.57 8.85
N LYS A 341 -10.93 -35.64 8.40
CA LYS A 341 -10.83 -36.89 9.14
C LYS A 341 -9.86 -36.81 10.33
N PHE A 342 -8.72 -36.17 10.14
CA PHE A 342 -7.66 -36.07 11.15
C PHE A 342 -7.74 -34.80 11.99
N GLY A 343 -8.32 -33.73 11.45
CA GLY A 343 -8.69 -32.56 12.21
C GLY A 343 -9.77 -32.93 13.22
N LYS A 344 -9.60 -32.53 14.48
CA LYS A 344 -10.76 -32.45 15.35
C LYS A 344 -11.68 -31.43 14.69
N SER A 345 -12.85 -31.86 14.23
CA SER A 345 -13.94 -30.94 13.89
C SER A 345 -14.33 -30.25 15.20
N VAL A 346 -13.58 -29.22 15.52
CA VAL A 346 -13.98 -28.23 16.51
C VAL A 346 -15.04 -27.46 15.76
N ASN A 347 -16.26 -27.40 16.29
CA ASN A 347 -17.24 -26.42 15.83
C ASN A 347 -16.45 -25.11 15.72
N GLY A 348 -16.22 -24.64 14.49
CA GLY A 348 -15.45 -23.43 14.26
C GLY A 348 -16.02 -22.34 15.18
N PRO A 349 -15.21 -21.35 15.60
CA PRO A 349 -15.76 -20.26 16.40
C PRO A 349 -16.97 -19.78 15.62
N GLU A 350 -18.18 -19.84 16.18
CA GLU A 350 -19.43 -19.64 15.45
C GLU A 350 -19.26 -18.39 14.59
N PHE A 351 -18.88 -18.57 13.32
CA PHE A 351 -19.05 -17.60 12.27
C PHE A 351 -20.53 -17.70 11.92
N ALA A 352 -21.38 -17.58 12.95
CA ALA A 352 -22.71 -17.03 12.82
C ALA A 352 -22.47 -15.62 12.32
N PHE A 353 -22.26 -15.54 11.01
CA PHE A 353 -22.31 -14.38 10.17
C PHE A 353 -23.20 -13.34 10.86
N GLU A 354 -22.60 -12.25 11.34
CA GLU A 354 -23.38 -11.17 11.95
C GLU A 354 -24.35 -10.52 10.95
N SER A 355 -24.35 -10.96 9.67
CA SER A 355 -25.44 -10.73 8.72
C SER A 355 -26.80 -11.17 9.30
N SER A 356 -26.84 -12.25 10.09
CA SER A 356 -28.04 -12.68 10.84
C SER A 356 -28.51 -11.61 11.84
N LYS A 357 -27.61 -10.91 12.54
CA LYS A 357 -28.03 -9.82 13.44
C LYS A 357 -28.55 -8.61 12.67
N SER A 358 -28.01 -8.34 11.49
CA SER A 358 -28.48 -7.25 10.62
C SER A 358 -29.87 -7.57 10.03
N ASP A 359 -30.10 -8.83 9.65
CA ASP A 359 -31.36 -9.29 9.09
C ASP A 359 -32.42 -9.49 10.18
N MET A 360 -32.03 -9.98 11.37
CA MET A 360 -32.89 -9.98 12.55
C MET A 360 -33.24 -8.55 13.01
N LYS A 361 -32.31 -7.58 12.93
CA LYS A 361 -32.63 -6.16 13.20
C LYS A 361 -33.59 -5.58 12.15
N LYS A 362 -33.40 -5.89 10.86
CA LYS A 362 -34.31 -5.48 9.78
C LYS A 362 -35.71 -6.12 9.94
N GLU A 363 -35.78 -7.40 10.27
CA GLU A 363 -37.03 -8.12 10.50
C GLU A 363 -37.74 -7.61 11.77
N ALA A 364 -37.01 -7.36 12.86
CA ALA A 364 -37.57 -6.75 14.07
C ALA A 364 -38.08 -5.32 13.82
N LYS A 365 -37.38 -4.53 12.99
CA LYS A 365 -37.83 -3.19 12.59
C LYS A 365 -39.06 -3.25 11.67
N ALA A 366 -39.15 -4.22 10.77
CA ALA A 366 -40.32 -4.46 9.92
C ALA A 366 -41.54 -4.90 10.76
N LYS A 367 -41.35 -5.81 11.72
CA LYS A 367 -42.42 -6.25 12.65
C LYS A 367 -42.94 -5.10 13.50
N ARG A 368 -42.07 -4.23 14.03
CA ARG A 368 -42.49 -3.02 14.77
C ARG A 368 -43.31 -2.06 13.90
N LYS A 369 -42.86 -1.80 12.67
CA LYS A 369 -43.58 -0.92 11.72
C LYS A 369 -44.97 -1.47 11.36
N ALA A 370 -45.12 -2.79 11.24
CA ALA A 370 -46.42 -3.44 10.99
C ALA A 370 -47.37 -3.34 12.19
N VAL A 371 -46.85 -3.42 13.43
CA VAL A 371 -47.65 -3.26 14.65
C VAL A 371 -48.14 -1.82 14.80
N ASP A 372 -47.25 -0.83 14.59
CA ASP A 372 -47.61 0.58 14.69
C ASP A 372 -48.67 0.99 13.64
N GLY A 373 -48.59 0.43 12.42
CA GLY A 373 -49.62 0.61 11.39
C GLY A 373 -50.99 0.13 11.83
N LYS A 374 -51.08 -1.08 12.42
CA LYS A 374 -52.34 -1.64 12.92
C LYS A 374 -52.94 -0.83 14.08
N ILE A 375 -52.09 -0.26 14.95
CA ILE A 375 -52.56 0.60 16.05
C ILE A 375 -53.16 1.91 15.51
N LEU A 376 -52.56 2.49 14.46
CA LEU A 376 -53.06 3.70 13.83
C LEU A 376 -54.40 3.48 13.10
N GLU A 377 -54.54 2.36 12.38
CA GLU A 377 -55.81 1.97 11.75
C GLU A 377 -56.93 1.76 12.78
N GLY A 378 -56.63 1.07 13.90
CA GLY A 378 -57.59 0.88 14.98
C GLY A 378 -58.03 2.18 15.64
N LYS A 379 -57.12 3.16 15.81
CA LYS A 379 -57.47 4.49 16.34
C LYS A 379 -58.33 5.29 15.36
N ARG A 380 -58.06 5.19 14.05
CA ARG A 380 -58.83 5.87 13.01
C ARG A 380 -60.26 5.34 12.93
N ALA A 381 -60.45 4.02 12.94
CA ALA A 381 -61.78 3.40 12.96
C ALA A 381 -62.59 3.82 14.20
N LYS A 382 -61.93 3.95 15.36
CA LYS A 382 -62.58 4.44 16.60
C LYS A 382 -63.01 5.90 16.47
N LEU A 383 -62.21 6.76 15.83
CA LEU A 383 -62.56 8.16 15.59
C LEU A 383 -63.75 8.30 14.62
N GLU A 384 -63.78 7.49 13.56
CA GLU A 384 -64.87 7.48 12.58
C GLU A 384 -66.18 6.95 13.19
N SER A 385 -66.12 5.98 14.10
CA SER A 385 -67.30 5.52 14.86
C SER A 385 -67.82 6.55 15.88
N ALA A 386 -66.94 7.42 16.40
CA ALA A 386 -67.35 8.49 17.33
C ALA A 386 -68.05 9.65 16.60
N GLN A 387 -67.71 9.92 15.34
CA GLN A 387 -68.32 11.00 14.56
C GLN A 387 -69.72 10.64 14.03
N THR A 388 -70.02 9.35 13.85
CA THR A 388 -71.32 8.88 13.37
C THR A 388 -72.40 8.76 14.46
N GLY A 389 -72.04 8.95 15.74
CA GLY A 389 -72.97 8.87 16.87
C GLY A 389 -73.71 10.16 17.26
N THR A 390 -73.46 11.28 16.58
CA THR A 390 -73.92 12.63 17.04
C THR A 390 -75.09 13.22 16.25
N SER A 391 -75.76 12.45 15.39
CA SER A 391 -76.89 12.95 14.58
C SER A 391 -78.18 12.20 14.89
N THR A 392 -78.70 12.35 16.11
CA THR A 392 -80.10 12.01 16.42
C THR A 392 -80.62 12.82 17.62
N SER A 393 -80.76 14.13 17.46
CA SER A 393 -81.74 14.91 18.23
C SER A 393 -82.04 16.25 17.54
N ALA A 394 -83.07 16.25 16.69
CA ALA A 394 -84.00 17.36 16.47
C ALA A 394 -85.13 16.85 15.57
#